data_AF-A0A357K2Z3-F1
#
_entry.id   AF-A0A357K2Z3-F1
#
_cell.length_a   1.000
_cell.length_b   1.000
_cell.length_c   1.000
_cell.angle_alpha   90.00
_cell.angle_beta   90.00
_cell.angle_gamma   90.00
#
_symmetry.space_group_name_H-M   'P 1'
#
loop_
_entity.id
_entity.type
_entity.pdbx_description
1 polymer ?
#
loop_
_entity_poly.entity_id
_entity_poly.type
_entity_poly.pdbx_seq_one_letter_code
_entity_poly.pdbx_strand_id
1 'polypeptide(L)' 'MNLRAVNEWDALRTVVVGTARSMGGTPLLEDAYDPKSKEHIRAGTFPLESDCMSELD' A
#
# COMPACT_ATOMS: atom_id res chain seq x y z
N MET A 1 5.43 10.65 -18.03
CA MET A 1 6.35 9.53 -17.72
C MET A 1 5.86 8.31 -18.46
N ASN A 2 6.74 7.58 -19.16
CA ASN A 2 6.39 6.35 -19.87
C ASN A 2 7.01 5.17 -19.09
N LEU A 3 6.30 4.72 -18.05
CA LEU A 3 6.71 3.61 -17.18
C LEU A 3 6.24 2.30 -17.81
N ARG A 4 7.16 1.39 -18.10
CA ARG A 4 6.85 0.08 -18.66
C ARG A 4 7.72 -0.99 -18.00
N ALA A 5 7.08 -1.90 -17.27
CA ALA A 5 7.69 -3.13 -16.79
C ALA A 5 7.26 -4.27 -17.72
N VAL A 6 8.23 -4.99 -18.31
CA VAL A 6 7.95 -6.12 -19.20
C VAL A 6 7.87 -7.43 -18.42
N ASN A 7 8.69 -7.56 -17.38
CA ASN A 7 8.69 -8.66 -16.43
C ASN A 7 9.32 -8.18 -15.10
N GLU A 8 9.20 -8.99 -14.06
CA GLU A 8 9.65 -8.68 -12.69
C GLU A 8 11.18 -8.83 -12.48
N TRP A 9 11.91 -9.36 -13.47
CA TRP A 9 13.34 -9.68 -13.40
C TRP A 9 14.23 -8.71 -14.17
N ASP A 10 13.63 -7.77 -14.92
CA ASP A 10 14.38 -6.80 -15.72
C ASP A 10 15.14 -5.81 -14.83
N ALA A 11 16.15 -5.15 -15.41
CA ALA A 11 16.98 -4.21 -14.68
C ALA A 11 16.15 -3.02 -14.16
N LEU A 12 16.29 -2.71 -12.86
CA LEU A 12 15.60 -1.59 -12.22
C LEU A 12 16.06 -0.26 -12.82
N ARG A 13 15.17 0.42 -13.56
CA ARG A 13 15.47 1.70 -14.23
C ARG A 13 15.09 2.92 -13.40
N THR A 14 14.03 2.83 -12.61
CA THR A 14 13.46 3.96 -11.88
C THR A 14 12.69 3.43 -10.68
N VAL A 15 12.88 4.07 -9.52
CA VAL A 15 12.10 3.81 -8.31
C VAL A 15 11.13 4.97 -8.13
N VAL A 16 9.85 4.65 -8.03
CA VAL A 16 8.80 5.62 -7.66
C VAL A 16 8.38 5.29 -6.24
N VAL A 17 8.64 6.20 -5.31
CA VAL A 17 8.22 6.05 -3.92
C VAL A 17 6.85 6.72 -3.79
N GLY A 18 5.88 5.96 -3.30
CA GLY A 18 4.54 6.50 -3.00
C GLY A 18 4.59 7.43 -1.79
N THR A 19 3.64 8.36 -1.72
CA THR A 19 3.40 9.14 -0.51
C THR A 19 2.38 8.41 0.36
N ALA A 20 2.56 8.38 1.67
CA ALA A 20 1.52 7.85 2.58
C ALA A 20 0.24 8.71 2.62
N ARG A 21 0.26 9.91 2.02
CA ARG A 21 -0.89 10.83 1.95
C ARG A 21 -1.97 10.32 1.00
N SER A 22 -3.23 10.53 1.37
CA SER A 22 -4.41 10.12 0.62
C SER A 22 -4.50 8.61 0.40
N MET A 23 -4.29 7.82 1.46
CA MET A 23 -4.32 6.35 1.39
C MET A 23 -5.71 5.77 1.07
N GLY A 24 -6.77 6.59 1.07
CA GLY A 24 -8.15 6.17 0.83
C GLY A 24 -8.85 5.57 2.05
N GLY A 25 -8.14 5.48 3.18
CA GLY A 25 -8.66 4.94 4.43
C GLY A 25 -8.70 3.42 4.48
N THR A 26 -9.34 2.88 5.51
CA THR A 26 -9.47 1.43 5.71
C THR A 26 -10.57 0.88 4.80
N PRO A 27 -10.27 -0.09 3.91
CA PRO A 27 -11.29 -0.71 3.07
C PRO A 27 -12.24 -1.55 3.92
N LEU A 28 -13.45 -1.81 3.41
CA LEU A 28 -14.39 -2.72 4.06
C LEU A 28 -13.82 -4.15 4.04
N LEU A 29 -14.17 -4.94 5.06
CA LEU A 29 -13.68 -6.31 5.20
C LEU A 29 -14.05 -7.22 4.00
N GLU A 30 -15.19 -6.94 3.38
CA GLU A 30 -15.69 -7.64 2.19
C GLU A 30 -14.93 -7.26 0.92
N ASP A 31 -14.46 -6.01 0.83
CA ASP A 31 -13.72 -5.48 -0.32
C ASP A 31 -12.23 -5.78 -0.28
N ALA A 32 -11.68 -6.03 0.91
CA ALA A 32 -10.30 -6.50 1.04
C ALA A 32 -10.15 -7.84 0.30
N TYR A 33 -9.21 -7.94 -0.64
CA TYR A 33 -8.97 -9.20 -1.34
C TYR A 33 -7.94 -10.08 -0.62
N ASP A 34 -7.03 -9.46 0.15
CA ASP A 34 -5.93 -10.18 0.77
C ASP A 34 -6.28 -10.68 2.18
N PRO A 35 -5.91 -11.92 2.54
CA PRO A 35 -6.27 -12.51 3.83
C PRO A 35 -5.71 -11.77 5.04
N LYS A 36 -4.53 -11.15 4.91
CA LYS A 36 -3.87 -10.45 6.01
C LYS A 36 -4.55 -9.13 6.34
N SER A 37 -4.88 -8.31 5.35
CA SER A 37 -5.67 -7.10 5.55
C SER A 37 -7.02 -7.46 6.13
N LYS A 38 -7.68 -8.56 5.71
CA LYS A 38 -8.90 -9.01 6.38
C LYS A 38 -8.70 -9.29 7.87
N GLU A 39 -7.58 -9.89 8.25
CA GLU A 39 -7.22 -10.13 9.64
C GLU A 39 -6.99 -8.83 10.41
N HIS A 40 -6.19 -7.90 9.87
CA HIS A 40 -5.92 -6.59 10.47
C HIS A 40 -7.17 -5.71 10.57
N ILE A 41 -8.03 -5.73 9.54
CA ILE A 41 -9.32 -5.02 9.53
C ILE A 41 -10.25 -5.59 10.61
N ARG A 42 -10.35 -6.92 10.74
CA ARG A 42 -11.11 -7.56 11.83
C ARG A 42 -10.55 -7.24 13.21
N ALA A 43 -9.23 -7.17 13.35
CA ALA A 43 -8.54 -6.83 14.58
C ALA A 43 -8.56 -5.32 14.90
N GLY A 44 -8.98 -4.47 13.95
CA GLY A 44 -8.95 -3.02 14.08
C GLY A 44 -7.54 -2.42 14.05
N THR A 45 -6.54 -3.18 13.59
CA THR A 45 -5.11 -2.78 13.54
C THR A 45 -4.64 -2.46 12.12
N PHE A 46 -5.57 -2.17 11.21
CA PHE A 46 -5.22 -1.71 9.88
C PHE A 46 -4.54 -0.32 9.97
N PRO A 47 -3.39 -0.11 9.31
CA PRO A 47 -2.60 1.11 9.47
C PRO A 47 -3.39 2.34 9.04
N LEU A 48 -3.30 3.40 9.85
CA LEU A 48 -3.86 4.70 9.50
C LEU A 48 -2.85 5.51 8.68
N GLU A 49 -3.36 6.51 7.97
CA GLU A 49 -2.51 7.43 7.20
C GLU A 49 -1.45 8.11 8.08
N SER A 50 -1.80 8.46 9.33
CA SER A 50 -0.86 9.04 10.29
C SER A 50 0.29 8.10 10.65
N ASP A 51 0.00 6.80 10.80
CA ASP A 51 0.99 5.80 11.16
C ASP A 51 1.97 5.62 9.99
N CYS A 52 1.45 5.51 8.77
CA CYS A 52 2.29 5.41 7.57
C CYS A 52 3.09 6.68 7.27
N MET A 53 2.57 7.88 7.56
CA MET A 53 3.35 9.11 7.41
C MET A 53 4.51 9.19 8.40
N SER A 54 4.32 8.68 9.62
CA SER A 54 5.36 8.72 10.67
C SER A 54 6.56 7.83 10.32
N GLU A 55 6.35 6.76 9.53
CA GLU A 55 7.42 5.87 9.05
C GLU A 55 8.19 6.42 7.84
N LEU A 56 7.72 7.50 7.21
CA LEU A 56 8.36 8.13 6.06
C LEU A 56 9.19 9.38 6.41
N ASP A 57 9.08 9.90 7.64
CA ASP A 57 9.94 10.96 8.19
C ASP A 57 11.33 10.42 8.58
#